data_AF-A0AAE2HXB0-F1
#
_entry.id   AF-A0AAE2HXB0-F1
#
_cell.length_a   1.000
_cell.length_b   1.000
_cell.length_c   1.000
_cell.angle_alpha   90.00
_cell.angle_beta   90.00
_cell.angle_gamma   90.00
#
_symmetry.space_group_name_H-M   'P 1'
#
loop_
_entity.id
_entity.type
_entity.pdbx_description
1 polymer ?
#
loop_
_entity_poly.entity_id
_entity_poly.type
_entity_poly.pdbx_seq_one_letter_code
_entity_poly.pdbx_strand_id
1 'polypeptide(L)'
;MTSSSLMLRSWPASALAVWAAAREAGRCSADDVLHTLHDYAQVHELDPGGDILDLLGAVSGANAMCVRLPAPGDAQGLPPGRPTDAAMAAGEVILIDDREAEGPSTPAAGAMRALALVPIGTAERCRWQSMRYDRDVAVGALLSDSPLGEVEYELRSAVAEAATSIAALGGRRGSPADLRDALAARVSASTIDLPPHDNPRVDRVLASAAQIDAIVSLTGTGELGDSGSQLATADERLRGLSALARRARSAAVNTLIADYRFRAG
;
A
#
# COMPACT_ATOMS: atom_id res chain seq x y z
N MET A 1 4.65 -34.01 -5.93
CA MET A 1 4.22 -32.98 -4.96
C MET A 1 4.15 -31.67 -5.71
N THR A 2 2.95 -31.26 -6.12
CA THR A 2 2.72 -29.92 -6.68
C THR A 2 2.67 -28.96 -5.50
N SER A 3 3.77 -28.26 -5.22
CA SER A 3 3.73 -27.12 -4.31
C SER A 3 2.83 -26.06 -4.93
N SER A 4 1.60 -25.92 -4.41
CA SER A 4 0.79 -24.73 -4.66
C SER A 4 1.49 -23.58 -3.95
N SER A 5 2.27 -22.79 -4.68
CA SER A 5 2.83 -21.53 -4.17
C SER A 5 1.68 -20.62 -3.78
N LEU A 6 1.59 -20.31 -2.50
CA LEU A 6 0.62 -19.34 -2.01
C LEU A 6 1.09 -17.95 -2.45
N MET A 7 0.16 -17.14 -2.96
CA MET A 7 0.47 -15.76 -3.33
C MET A 7 0.92 -14.99 -2.10
N LEU A 8 1.82 -14.04 -2.31
CA LEU A 8 2.25 -13.12 -1.27
C LEU A 8 1.02 -12.42 -0.67
N ARG A 9 0.94 -12.36 0.65
CA ARG A 9 -0.16 -11.64 1.31
C ARG A 9 -0.15 -10.17 0.89
N SER A 10 -1.32 -9.55 0.79
CA SER A 10 -1.44 -8.18 0.30
C SER A 10 -0.74 -7.19 1.23
N TRP A 11 -0.05 -6.23 0.62
CA TRP A 11 0.52 -5.03 1.26
C TRP A 11 1.81 -5.16 2.11
N PRO A 12 2.80 -6.00 1.74
CA PRO A 12 4.06 -6.11 2.49
C PRO A 12 4.84 -4.80 2.59
N ALA A 13 4.85 -3.93 1.56
CA ALA A 13 5.54 -2.63 1.62
C ALA A 13 4.90 -1.72 2.67
N SER A 14 3.57 -1.71 2.72
CA SER A 14 2.81 -0.95 3.71
C SER A 14 3.13 -1.41 5.13
N ALA A 15 3.16 -2.72 5.36
CA ALA A 15 3.51 -3.32 6.65
C ALA A 15 4.97 -3.00 7.03
N LEU A 16 5.93 -3.28 6.16
CA LEU A 16 7.35 -3.02 6.43
C LEU A 16 7.59 -1.55 6.82
N ALA A 17 7.04 -0.60 6.05
CA ALA A 17 7.28 0.82 6.28
C ALA A 17 6.71 1.29 7.64
N VAL A 18 5.48 0.88 7.98
CA VAL A 18 4.87 1.32 9.25
C VAL A 18 5.53 0.67 10.46
N TRP A 19 5.91 -0.61 10.37
CA TRP A 19 6.63 -1.32 11.43
C TRP A 19 8.06 -0.79 11.62
N ALA A 20 8.76 -0.45 10.52
CA ALA A 20 10.06 0.19 10.59
C ALA A 20 9.98 1.57 11.28
N ALA A 21 8.97 2.38 10.94
CA ALA A 21 8.74 3.67 11.59
C ALA A 21 8.40 3.53 13.08
N ALA A 22 7.57 2.55 13.45
CA ALA A 22 7.24 2.26 14.84
C ALA A 22 8.46 1.82 15.65
N ARG A 23 9.34 0.97 15.06
CA ARG A 23 10.60 0.55 15.68
C ARG A 23 11.52 1.74 15.91
N GLU A 24 11.68 2.61 14.92
CA GLU A 24 12.51 3.82 15.03
C GLU A 24 12.01 4.76 16.13
N ALA A 25 10.69 4.82 16.33
CA ALA A 25 10.04 5.53 17.43
C ALA A 25 10.07 4.80 18.79
N GLY A 26 10.73 3.64 18.89
CA GLY A 26 10.83 2.84 20.12
C GLY A 26 9.52 2.19 20.57
N ARG A 27 8.55 2.03 19.67
CA ARG A 27 7.22 1.45 19.98
C ARG A 27 7.17 -0.07 19.88
N CYS A 28 8.13 -0.68 19.20
CA CYS A 28 8.30 -2.12 19.09
C CYS A 28 9.79 -2.47 18.94
N SER A 29 10.10 -3.76 19.07
CA SER A 29 11.44 -4.31 18.88
C SER A 29 11.71 -4.67 17.41
N ALA A 30 12.98 -4.96 17.07
CA ALA A 30 13.31 -5.50 15.76
C ALA A 30 12.66 -6.88 15.52
N ASP A 31 12.51 -7.69 16.56
CA ASP A 31 11.90 -9.01 16.49
C ASP A 31 10.41 -8.92 16.14
N ASP A 32 9.70 -7.90 16.60
CA ASP A 32 8.29 -7.69 16.24
C ASP A 32 8.13 -7.36 14.74
N VAL A 33 9.06 -6.59 14.18
CA VAL A 33 9.11 -6.32 12.73
C VAL A 33 9.37 -7.60 11.95
N LEU A 34 10.37 -8.39 12.36
CA LEU A 34 10.72 -9.66 11.73
C LEU A 34 9.59 -10.68 11.81
N HIS A 35 8.95 -10.79 12.97
CA HIS A 35 7.80 -11.65 13.19
C HIS A 35 6.65 -11.28 12.25
N THR A 36 6.33 -9.99 12.17
CA THR A 36 5.26 -9.53 11.28
C THR A 36 5.60 -9.77 9.81
N LEU A 37 6.85 -9.54 9.38
CA LEU A 37 7.25 -9.84 8.00
C LEU A 37 7.14 -11.33 7.67
N HIS A 38 7.42 -12.21 8.64
CA HIS A 38 7.28 -13.65 8.46
C HIS A 38 5.85 -14.08 8.11
N ASP A 39 4.83 -13.33 8.56
CA ASP A 39 3.43 -13.57 8.20
C ASP A 39 3.11 -13.20 6.73
N TYR A 40 3.98 -12.41 6.08
CA TYR A 40 3.89 -12.10 4.65
C TYR A 40 4.68 -13.10 3.82
N ALA A 41 5.93 -13.39 4.18
CA ALA A 41 6.72 -14.43 3.53
C ALA A 41 7.74 -15.08 4.46
N GLN A 42 8.02 -16.37 4.23
CA GLN A 42 9.00 -17.12 5.04
C GLN A 42 10.43 -16.57 4.90
N VAL A 43 10.77 -16.05 3.71
CA VAL A 43 12.10 -15.52 3.39
C VAL A 43 11.97 -14.15 2.72
N HIS A 44 12.73 -13.17 3.20
CA HIS A 44 12.89 -11.86 2.57
C HIS A 44 14.32 -11.65 2.09
N GLU A 45 14.46 -11.20 0.85
CA GLU A 45 15.75 -10.89 0.22
C GLU A 45 15.71 -9.48 -0.37
N LEU A 46 16.77 -8.71 -0.20
CA LEU A 46 16.96 -7.42 -0.86
C LEU A 46 17.73 -7.62 -2.16
N ASP A 47 17.20 -7.16 -3.28
CA ASP A 47 17.87 -7.24 -4.58
C ASP A 47 18.62 -5.93 -4.87
N PRO A 48 19.93 -5.95 -5.25
CA PRO A 48 20.75 -7.13 -5.53
C PRO A 48 21.46 -7.72 -4.30
N GLY A 49 21.20 -9.01 -4.03
CA GLY A 49 22.05 -9.89 -3.22
C GLY A 49 22.09 -9.68 -1.70
N GLY A 50 21.28 -8.78 -1.15
CA GLY A 50 21.15 -8.56 0.29
C GLY A 50 20.10 -9.46 0.95
N ASP A 51 20.15 -9.52 2.28
CA ASP A 51 19.24 -10.31 3.11
C ASP A 51 18.20 -9.42 3.82
N ILE A 52 17.49 -10.02 4.79
CA ILE A 52 16.48 -9.31 5.60
C ILE A 52 17.09 -8.22 6.50
N LEU A 53 18.34 -8.38 6.94
CA LEU A 53 19.02 -7.36 7.75
C LEU A 53 19.42 -6.17 6.87
N ASP A 54 19.86 -6.41 5.63
CA ASP A 54 20.11 -5.34 4.67
C ASP A 54 18.81 -4.58 4.32
N LEU A 55 17.70 -5.30 4.16
CA LEU A 55 16.38 -4.69 3.99
C LEU A 55 16.00 -3.81 5.17
N LEU A 56 16.15 -4.31 6.40
CA LEU A 56 15.88 -3.54 7.61
C LEU A 56 16.80 -2.33 7.74
N GLY A 57 18.06 -2.47 7.31
CA GLY A 57 19.03 -1.37 7.21
C GLY A 57 18.55 -0.28 6.26
N ALA A 58 18.03 -0.64 5.09
CA ALA A 58 17.55 0.31 4.09
C ALA A 58 16.36 1.16 4.55
N VAL A 59 15.44 0.57 5.34
CA VAL A 59 14.28 1.30 5.91
C VAL A 59 14.58 1.97 7.25
N SER A 60 15.73 1.67 7.88
CA SER A 60 16.16 2.29 9.13
C SER A 60 16.94 3.58 8.86
N GLY A 61 16.72 4.62 9.67
CA GLY A 61 17.52 5.85 9.59
C GLY A 61 17.29 6.69 8.33
N ALA A 62 16.22 6.40 7.57
CA ALA A 62 15.75 7.27 6.50
C ALA A 62 15.48 8.68 7.03
N ASN A 63 15.81 9.74 6.28
CA ASN A 63 15.37 11.10 6.58
C ASN A 63 13.85 11.23 6.45
N ALA A 64 13.32 10.65 5.37
CA ALA A 64 11.90 10.58 5.10
C ALA A 64 11.56 9.24 4.43
N MET A 65 10.39 8.71 4.74
CA MET A 65 9.88 7.48 4.12
C MET A 65 8.38 7.65 3.89
N CYS A 66 7.87 7.20 2.75
CA CYS A 66 6.44 7.11 2.50
C CYS A 66 6.10 5.89 1.63
N VAL A 67 4.83 5.49 1.68
CA VAL A 67 4.29 4.37 0.90
C VAL A 67 3.34 4.92 -0.16
N ARG A 68 3.42 4.34 -1.36
CA ARG A 68 2.48 4.58 -2.47
C ARG A 68 1.91 3.28 -2.99
N LEU A 69 0.64 3.31 -3.35
CA LEU A 69 -0.10 2.19 -3.93
C LEU A 69 -0.63 2.62 -5.29
N PRO A 70 0.25 2.78 -6.29
CA PRO A 70 -0.14 3.34 -7.56
C PRO A 70 -1.04 2.37 -8.35
N ALA A 71 -1.87 2.92 -9.22
CA ALA A 71 -2.76 2.18 -10.10
C ALA A 71 -2.78 2.83 -11.50
N PRO A 72 -3.19 2.10 -12.55
CA PRO A 72 -3.40 2.69 -13.87
C PRO A 72 -4.29 3.95 -13.81
N GLY A 73 -3.76 5.08 -14.26
CA GLY A 73 -4.43 6.38 -14.22
C GLY A 73 -4.23 7.21 -12.94
N ASP A 74 -3.75 6.59 -11.85
CA ASP A 74 -3.40 7.26 -10.59
C ASP A 74 -2.05 6.75 -10.07
N ALA A 75 -0.97 7.36 -10.57
CA ALA A 75 0.39 7.04 -10.14
C ALA A 75 0.75 7.67 -8.78
N GLN A 76 -0.17 8.36 -8.10
CA GLN A 76 0.05 8.98 -6.78
C GLN A 76 1.32 9.84 -6.69
N GLY A 77 1.58 10.61 -7.74
CA GLY A 77 2.72 11.53 -7.81
C GLY A 77 4.08 10.88 -8.11
N LEU A 78 4.13 9.58 -8.38
CA LEU A 78 5.37 8.91 -8.77
C LEU A 78 5.90 9.42 -10.13
N PRO A 79 7.19 9.81 -10.25
CA PRO A 79 7.78 10.16 -11.53
C PRO A 79 7.81 8.98 -12.50
N PRO A 80 7.80 9.19 -13.83
CA PRO A 80 7.97 8.08 -14.77
C PRO A 80 9.37 7.45 -14.67
N GLY A 81 9.46 6.15 -14.92
CA GLY A 81 10.71 5.40 -14.95
C GLY A 81 10.55 3.97 -14.42
N ARG A 82 11.62 3.17 -14.51
CA ARG A 82 11.63 1.77 -14.08
C ARG A 82 11.10 1.54 -12.65
N PRO A 83 11.43 2.37 -11.64
CA PRO A 83 10.89 2.16 -10.30
C PRO A 83 9.35 2.26 -10.27
N THR A 84 8.79 3.19 -11.04
CA THR A 84 7.33 3.37 -11.14
C THR A 84 6.68 2.26 -11.94
N ASP A 85 7.31 1.78 -13.01
CA ASP A 85 6.81 0.62 -13.75
C ASP A 85 6.73 -0.62 -12.85
N ALA A 86 7.76 -0.83 -12.02
CA ALA A 86 7.78 -1.90 -11.03
C ALA A 86 6.73 -1.70 -9.93
N ALA A 87 6.59 -0.48 -9.41
CA ALA A 87 5.58 -0.13 -8.41
C ALA A 87 4.15 -0.34 -8.94
N MET A 88 3.90 -0.03 -10.21
CA MET A 88 2.62 -0.26 -10.88
C MET A 88 2.31 -1.74 -11.05
N ALA A 89 3.34 -2.55 -11.34
CA ALA A 89 3.20 -4.00 -11.45
C ALA A 89 2.96 -4.68 -10.10
N ALA A 90 3.66 -4.26 -9.05
CA ALA A 90 3.46 -4.76 -7.68
C ALA A 90 2.21 -4.18 -7.01
N GLY A 91 1.77 -2.99 -7.43
CA GLY A 91 0.66 -2.25 -6.82
C GLY A 91 1.02 -1.51 -5.54
N GLU A 92 2.30 -1.51 -5.14
CA GLU A 92 2.83 -0.77 -4.01
C GLU A 92 4.34 -0.53 -4.10
N VAL A 93 4.83 0.49 -3.38
CA VAL A 93 6.24 0.85 -3.27
C VAL A 93 6.51 1.63 -1.97
N ILE A 94 7.66 1.39 -1.34
CA ILE A 94 8.23 2.28 -0.33
C ILE A 94 9.19 3.24 -1.01
N LEU A 95 9.02 4.53 -0.77
CA LEU A 95 9.98 5.56 -1.15
C LEU A 95 10.77 5.99 0.08
N ILE A 96 12.08 6.03 -0.05
CA ILE A 96 13.02 6.35 1.02
C ILE A 96 13.95 7.47 0.56
N ASP A 97 14.03 8.50 1.37
CA ASP A 97 15.08 9.51 1.33
C ASP A 97 16.11 9.17 2.42
N ASP A 98 17.24 8.63 2.01
CA ASP A 98 18.37 8.18 2.84
C ASP A 98 19.63 9.02 2.58
N ARG A 99 19.46 10.24 2.06
CA ARG A 99 20.59 11.16 1.87
C ARG A 99 21.23 11.48 3.22
N GLU A 100 22.54 11.65 3.29
CA GLU A 100 23.12 12.24 4.48
C GLU A 100 22.60 13.68 4.64
N ALA A 101 22.29 14.10 5.87
CA ALA A 101 21.87 15.47 6.13
C ALA A 101 22.94 16.44 5.58
N GLU A 102 22.54 17.39 4.74
CA GLU A 102 23.47 18.33 4.10
C GLU A 102 24.23 19.12 5.18
N GLY A 103 25.48 18.74 5.43
CA GLY A 103 26.41 19.52 6.22
C GLY A 103 26.94 20.71 5.41
N PRO A 104 27.40 21.80 6.06
CA PRO A 104 27.85 23.02 5.39
C PRO A 104 29.11 22.85 4.50
N SER A 105 29.65 21.63 4.38
CA SER A 105 30.93 21.35 3.70
C SER A 105 30.88 20.21 2.68
N THR A 106 29.72 19.57 2.48
CA THR A 106 29.59 18.45 1.53
C THR A 106 29.00 19.00 0.24
N PRO A 107 29.79 19.21 -0.84
CA PRO A 107 29.20 19.54 -2.13
C PRO A 107 28.21 18.44 -2.52
N ALA A 108 27.09 18.81 -3.15
CA ALA A 108 26.05 17.92 -3.67
C ALA A 108 26.54 17.05 -4.85
N ALA A 109 27.70 16.42 -4.70
CA ALA A 109 28.31 15.53 -5.66
C ALA A 109 27.57 14.19 -5.59
N GLY A 110 26.62 14.01 -6.50
CA GLY A 110 25.88 12.76 -6.67
C GLY A 110 24.75 12.58 -5.65
N ALA A 111 23.91 13.62 -5.45
CA ALA A 111 22.74 13.55 -4.58
C ALA A 111 22.01 12.20 -4.77
N MET A 112 22.10 11.34 -3.75
CA MET A 112 21.49 10.01 -3.81
C MET A 112 19.99 10.22 -3.98
N ARG A 113 19.46 9.83 -5.14
CA ARG A 113 18.05 9.98 -5.48
C ARG A 113 17.22 9.04 -4.63
N ALA A 114 15.94 9.33 -4.43
CA ALA A 114 15.09 8.48 -3.60
C ALA A 114 15.19 7.01 -4.01
N LEU A 115 15.31 6.15 -3.00
CA LEU A 115 15.27 4.71 -3.15
C LEU A 115 13.82 4.27 -3.22
N ALA A 116 13.49 3.43 -4.20
CA ALA A 116 12.26 2.68 -4.27
C ALA A 116 12.54 1.25 -3.84
N LEU A 117 11.77 0.75 -2.88
CA LEU A 117 11.73 -0.67 -2.52
C LEU A 117 10.38 -1.24 -2.96
N VAL A 118 10.42 -2.23 -3.86
CA VAL A 118 9.22 -2.85 -4.44
C VAL A 118 9.20 -4.35 -4.10
N PRO A 119 8.20 -4.85 -3.35
CA PRO A 119 8.10 -6.26 -2.99
C PRO A 119 7.50 -7.08 -4.14
N ILE A 120 8.13 -8.21 -4.46
CA ILE A 120 7.67 -9.15 -5.48
C ILE A 120 7.92 -10.57 -4.99
N GLY A 121 6.92 -11.44 -5.05
CA GLY A 121 7.11 -12.84 -4.73
C GLY A 121 5.86 -13.60 -4.30
N THR A 122 6.07 -14.51 -3.37
CA THR A 122 5.11 -15.51 -2.87
C THR A 122 5.19 -15.59 -1.35
N ALA A 123 4.29 -16.32 -0.71
CA ALA A 123 4.35 -16.55 0.74
C ALA A 123 5.61 -17.34 1.16
N GLU A 124 6.27 -18.06 0.24
CA GLU A 124 7.52 -18.74 0.55
C GLU A 124 8.74 -17.80 0.46
N ARG A 125 8.69 -16.81 -0.42
CA ARG A 125 9.81 -15.90 -0.70
C ARG A 125 9.35 -14.57 -1.26
N CYS A 126 9.72 -13.49 -0.59
CA CYS A 126 9.51 -12.11 -1.01
C CYS A 126 10.86 -11.46 -1.35
N ARG A 127 11.03 -11.03 -2.61
CA ARG A 127 12.18 -10.27 -3.08
C ARG A 127 11.83 -8.79 -3.12
N TRP A 128 12.67 -7.96 -2.52
CA TRP A 128 12.55 -6.52 -2.53
C TRP A 128 13.47 -5.94 -3.59
N GLN A 129 12.91 -5.48 -4.70
CA GLN A 129 13.69 -4.80 -5.73
C GLN A 129 14.06 -3.40 -5.23
N SER A 130 15.36 -3.15 -5.10
CA SER A 130 15.90 -1.83 -4.80
C SER A 130 16.24 -1.10 -6.08
N MET A 131 15.64 0.08 -6.29
CA MET A 131 15.83 0.88 -7.49
C MET A 131 15.92 2.35 -7.13
N ARG A 132 16.82 3.10 -7.77
CA ARG A 132 16.91 4.56 -7.60
C ARG A 132 16.15 5.24 -8.71
N TYR A 133 15.47 6.34 -8.39
CA TYR A 133 14.95 7.24 -9.41
C TYR A 133 16.08 8.01 -10.09
N ASP A 134 15.93 8.32 -11.38
CA ASP A 134 16.87 9.22 -12.08
C ASP A 134 16.59 10.71 -11.78
N ARG A 135 15.40 11.00 -11.26
CA ARG A 135 14.91 12.34 -10.93
C ARG A 135 14.77 12.50 -9.43
N ASP A 136 14.79 13.75 -8.98
CA ASP A 136 14.54 14.05 -7.57
C ASP A 136 13.09 13.76 -7.19
N VAL A 137 12.90 13.19 -6.01
CA VAL A 137 11.58 12.84 -5.46
C VAL A 137 11.48 13.44 -4.08
N ALA A 138 10.55 14.37 -3.90
CA ALA A 138 10.32 15.02 -2.61
C ALA A 138 9.55 14.06 -1.67
N VAL A 139 10.21 13.04 -1.14
CA VAL A 139 9.60 11.98 -0.31
C VAL A 139 8.84 12.55 0.88
N GLY A 140 9.39 13.57 1.56
CA GLY A 140 8.71 14.25 2.67
C GLY A 140 7.43 15.01 2.26
N ALA A 141 7.41 15.60 1.06
CA ALA A 141 6.21 16.23 0.52
C ALA A 141 5.15 15.17 0.19
N LEU A 142 5.57 14.06 -0.41
CA LEU A 142 4.72 12.91 -0.70
C LEU A 142 4.11 12.31 0.58
N LEU A 143 4.89 12.19 1.66
CA LEU A 143 4.37 11.72 2.96
C LEU A 143 3.15 12.52 3.44
N SER A 144 3.06 13.81 3.08
CA SER A 144 2.05 14.74 3.57
C SER A 144 1.03 15.20 2.51
N ASP A 145 1.11 14.71 1.28
CA ASP A 145 0.34 15.23 0.13
C ASP A 145 -1.15 14.85 0.11
N SER A 146 -1.54 13.91 0.95
CA SER A 146 -2.88 13.33 1.01
C SER A 146 -3.34 13.27 2.46
N PRO A 147 -3.81 14.39 3.03
CA PRO A 147 -4.25 14.42 4.41
C PRO A 147 -5.43 13.47 4.61
N LEU A 148 -5.34 12.62 5.65
CA LEU A 148 -6.27 11.51 5.89
C LEU A 148 -7.74 11.93 5.87
N GLY A 149 -8.05 13.13 6.35
CA GLY A 149 -9.43 13.59 6.44
C GLY A 149 -10.08 13.98 5.12
N GLU A 150 -9.31 14.53 4.19
CA GLU A 150 -9.82 14.82 2.84
C GLU A 150 -10.05 13.53 2.08
N VAL A 151 -9.11 12.59 2.16
CA VAL A 151 -9.22 11.28 1.50
C VAL A 151 -10.36 10.45 2.10
N GLU A 152 -10.56 10.47 3.43
CA GLU A 152 -11.71 9.80 4.06
C GLU A 152 -13.05 10.41 3.61
N TYR A 153 -13.12 11.73 3.44
CA TYR A 153 -14.31 12.39 2.90
C TYR A 153 -14.57 11.98 1.45
N GLU A 154 -13.54 12.02 0.61
CA GLU A 154 -13.60 11.62 -0.80
C GLU A 154 -14.06 10.16 -0.93
N LEU A 155 -13.47 9.26 -0.12
CA LEU A 155 -13.84 7.84 -0.08
C LEU A 155 -15.31 7.63 0.27
N ARG A 156 -15.82 8.30 1.31
CA ARG A 156 -17.23 8.19 1.69
C ARG A 156 -18.17 8.73 0.60
N SER A 157 -17.82 9.85 -0.05
CA SER A 157 -18.63 10.41 -1.14
C SER A 157 -18.69 9.44 -2.31
N ALA A 158 -17.54 8.93 -2.76
CA ALA A 158 -17.44 8.00 -3.88
C ALA A 158 -18.20 6.69 -3.62
N VAL A 159 -18.12 6.14 -2.41
CA VAL A 159 -18.88 4.93 -2.02
C VAL A 159 -20.38 5.18 -2.07
N ALA A 160 -20.86 6.32 -1.56
CA ALA A 160 -22.30 6.66 -1.59
C ALA A 160 -22.82 6.80 -3.04
N GLU A 161 -22.03 7.43 -3.91
CA GLU A 161 -22.35 7.58 -5.34
C GLU A 161 -22.35 6.23 -6.08
N ALA A 162 -21.36 5.38 -5.81
CA ALA A 162 -21.27 4.04 -6.38
C ALA A 162 -22.46 3.17 -5.95
N ALA A 163 -22.80 3.17 -4.66
CA ALA A 163 -23.93 2.40 -4.12
C ALA A 163 -25.27 2.82 -4.73
N THR A 164 -25.51 4.13 -4.89
CA THR A 164 -26.71 4.67 -5.56
C THR A 164 -26.84 4.14 -6.98
N SER A 165 -25.71 4.03 -7.68
CA SER A 165 -25.66 3.60 -9.07
C SER A 165 -25.85 2.10 -9.22
N ILE A 166 -25.26 1.30 -8.33
CA ILE A 166 -25.43 -0.16 -8.29
C ILE A 166 -26.88 -0.52 -7.93
N ALA A 167 -27.50 0.21 -6.98
CA ALA A 167 -28.90 -0.02 -6.63
C ALA A 167 -29.85 0.20 -7.81
N ALA A 168 -29.55 1.19 -8.68
CA ALA A 168 -30.31 1.45 -9.89
C ALA A 168 -30.19 0.34 -10.96
N LEU A 169 -29.09 -0.44 -10.93
CA LEU A 169 -28.83 -1.51 -11.88
C LEU A 169 -29.49 -2.85 -11.49
N GLY A 170 -30.08 -2.96 -10.30
CA GLY A 170 -30.93 -4.08 -9.89
C GLY A 170 -30.29 -5.47 -10.00
N GLY A 171 -29.58 -5.93 -8.96
CA GLY A 171 -28.97 -7.27 -8.94
C GLY A 171 -29.42 -8.13 -7.75
N ARG A 172 -30.09 -9.25 -8.01
CA ARG A 172 -30.17 -10.40 -7.08
C ARG A 172 -29.22 -11.49 -7.56
N ARG A 173 -28.21 -11.88 -6.76
CA ARG A 173 -27.45 -13.13 -6.95
C ARG A 173 -26.94 -13.70 -5.63
N GLY A 174 -26.91 -15.03 -5.55
CA GLY A 174 -26.28 -15.83 -4.48
C GLY A 174 -27.11 -16.00 -3.20
N SER A 175 -26.84 -17.08 -2.45
CA SER A 175 -27.27 -17.16 -1.05
C SER A 175 -26.57 -16.04 -0.26
N PRO A 176 -27.28 -15.25 0.56
CA PRO A 176 -26.66 -14.19 1.36
C PRO A 176 -25.56 -14.66 2.29
N ALA A 177 -25.52 -15.95 2.67
CA ALA A 177 -24.49 -16.52 3.53
C ALA A 177 -23.15 -16.61 2.79
N ASP A 178 -23.12 -17.26 1.61
CA ASP A 178 -21.89 -17.48 0.83
C ASP A 178 -21.23 -16.16 0.44
N LEU A 179 -22.03 -15.12 0.13
CA LEU A 179 -21.51 -13.79 -0.19
C LEU A 179 -20.83 -13.13 1.02
N ARG A 180 -21.39 -13.29 2.22
CA ARG A 180 -20.78 -12.75 3.45
C ARG A 180 -19.47 -13.45 3.76
N ASP A 181 -19.42 -14.78 3.62
CA ASP A 181 -18.21 -15.55 3.88
C ASP A 181 -17.11 -15.21 2.86
N ALA A 182 -17.47 -15.11 1.57
CA ALA A 182 -16.56 -14.71 0.50
C ALA A 182 -16.05 -13.26 0.65
N LEU A 183 -16.88 -12.35 1.15
CA LEU A 183 -16.51 -10.97 1.48
C LEU A 183 -15.55 -10.95 2.67
N ALA A 184 -15.89 -11.62 3.76
CA ALA A 184 -15.08 -11.68 4.98
C ALA A 184 -13.67 -12.21 4.68
N ALA A 185 -13.58 -13.31 3.91
CA ALA A 185 -12.29 -13.87 3.50
C ALA A 185 -11.42 -12.90 2.69
N ARG A 186 -12.03 -12.13 1.77
CA ARG A 186 -11.32 -11.11 0.95
C ARG A 186 -10.89 -9.89 1.76
N VAL A 187 -11.71 -9.48 2.71
CA VAL A 187 -11.35 -8.40 3.65
C VAL A 187 -10.14 -8.83 4.46
N SER A 188 -10.18 -10.02 5.09
CA SER A 188 -9.05 -10.56 5.85
C SER A 188 -7.77 -10.73 5.02
N ALA A 189 -7.89 -11.08 3.73
CA ALA A 189 -6.74 -11.16 2.82
C ALA A 189 -6.13 -9.79 2.44
N SER A 190 -6.87 -8.70 2.67
CA SER A 190 -6.50 -7.33 2.29
C SER A 190 -6.18 -6.43 3.49
N THR A 191 -6.21 -6.96 4.72
CA THR A 191 -5.82 -6.21 5.92
C THR A 191 -4.31 -6.06 6.01
N ILE A 192 -3.87 -4.91 6.51
CA ILE A 192 -2.47 -4.68 6.89
C ILE A 192 -2.36 -4.95 8.39
N ASP A 193 -1.34 -5.69 8.80
CA ASP A 193 -1.02 -5.84 10.21
C ASP A 193 -0.24 -4.61 10.68
N LEU A 194 -0.85 -3.83 11.57
CA LEU A 194 -0.30 -2.56 12.04
C LEU A 194 0.38 -2.71 13.40
N PRO A 195 1.47 -1.97 13.65
CA PRO A 195 2.02 -1.83 14.98
C PRO A 195 1.05 -1.09 15.92
N PRO A 196 1.24 -1.19 17.26
CA PRO A 196 0.41 -0.48 18.23
C PRO A 196 0.39 1.04 18.02
N HIS A 197 -0.80 1.63 17.89
CA HIS A 197 -0.99 3.06 17.66
C HIS A 197 -2.29 3.57 18.30
N ASP A 198 -2.38 4.90 18.49
CA ASP A 198 -3.50 5.56 19.17
C ASP A 198 -4.42 6.33 18.19
N ASN A 199 -4.49 5.88 16.92
CA ASN A 199 -5.19 6.59 15.85
C ASN A 199 -6.35 5.76 15.26
N PRO A 200 -7.51 5.70 15.92
CA PRO A 200 -8.65 4.88 15.47
C PRO A 200 -9.25 5.35 14.13
N ARG A 201 -8.84 6.52 13.63
CA ARG A 201 -9.22 7.01 12.31
C ARG A 201 -8.51 6.22 11.21
N VAL A 202 -7.24 5.87 11.42
CA VAL A 202 -6.47 5.03 10.50
C VAL A 202 -7.12 3.66 10.34
N ASP A 203 -7.48 3.01 11.45
CA ASP A 203 -8.18 1.72 11.44
C ASP A 203 -9.46 1.75 10.59
N ARG A 204 -10.30 2.79 10.77
CA ARG A 204 -11.55 2.93 10.01
C ARG A 204 -11.31 3.10 8.51
N VAL A 205 -10.32 3.90 8.12
CA VAL A 205 -9.99 4.13 6.71
C VAL A 205 -9.45 2.86 6.07
N LEU A 206 -8.56 2.13 6.75
CA LEU A 206 -8.01 0.87 6.26
C LEU A 206 -9.07 -0.23 6.15
N ALA A 207 -9.96 -0.34 7.14
CA ALA A 207 -11.09 -1.28 7.10
C ALA A 207 -12.03 -0.96 5.93
N SER A 208 -12.32 0.33 5.69
CA SER A 208 -13.16 0.77 4.56
C SER A 208 -12.51 0.45 3.23
N ALA A 209 -11.20 0.71 3.08
CA ALA A 209 -10.46 0.39 1.87
C ALA A 209 -10.41 -1.13 1.59
N ALA A 210 -10.18 -1.96 2.62
CA ALA A 210 -10.20 -3.41 2.50
C ALA A 210 -11.59 -3.95 2.10
N GLN A 211 -12.67 -3.37 2.65
CA GLN A 211 -14.04 -3.73 2.28
C GLN A 211 -14.33 -3.38 0.81
N ILE A 212 -13.88 -2.20 0.35
CA ILE A 212 -14.03 -1.78 -1.05
C ILE A 212 -13.31 -2.73 -2.00
N ASP A 213 -12.04 -3.05 -1.72
CA ASP A 213 -11.27 -3.98 -2.56
C ASP A 213 -11.93 -5.36 -2.62
N ALA A 214 -12.49 -5.83 -1.50
CA ALA A 214 -13.23 -7.09 -1.45
C ALA A 214 -14.50 -7.05 -2.31
N ILE A 215 -15.26 -5.95 -2.27
CA ILE A 215 -16.45 -5.75 -3.11
C ILE A 215 -16.07 -5.71 -4.59
N VAL A 216 -15.08 -4.89 -4.98
CA VAL A 216 -14.63 -4.75 -6.37
C VAL A 216 -14.10 -6.09 -6.92
N SER A 217 -13.37 -6.84 -6.09
CA SER A 217 -12.91 -8.19 -6.44
C SER A 217 -14.07 -9.17 -6.69
N LEU A 218 -15.14 -9.10 -5.89
CA LEU A 218 -16.33 -9.95 -6.08
C LEU A 218 -17.11 -9.57 -7.34
N THR A 219 -17.25 -8.27 -7.64
CA THR A 219 -18.01 -7.81 -8.82
C THR A 219 -17.32 -8.20 -10.13
N GLY A 220 -15.99 -8.21 -10.18
CA GLY A 220 -15.21 -8.63 -11.36
C GLY A 220 -15.33 -10.11 -11.73
N THR A 221 -16.00 -10.94 -10.91
CA THR A 221 -16.18 -12.39 -11.16
C THR A 221 -17.56 -12.76 -11.72
N GLY A 222 -18.46 -11.79 -11.89
CA GLY A 222 -19.82 -12.04 -12.39
C GLY A 222 -19.98 -11.70 -13.88
N GLU A 223 -20.56 -12.62 -14.67
CA GLU A 223 -21.11 -12.30 -15.99
C GLU A 223 -22.30 -11.34 -15.83
N LEU A 224 -22.06 -10.06 -16.06
CA LEU A 224 -23.08 -9.02 -16.14
C LEU A 224 -23.62 -8.99 -17.57
N GLY A 225 -24.80 -9.58 -17.77
CA GLY A 225 -25.56 -9.44 -19.00
C GLY A 225 -26.47 -8.22 -18.94
N ASP A 226 -26.07 -7.11 -19.57
CA ASP A 226 -26.92 -6.12 -20.26
C ASP A 226 -26.04 -5.10 -21.01
N SER A 227 -26.62 -4.39 -21.98
CA SER A 227 -26.11 -3.33 -22.88
C SER A 227 -24.74 -2.70 -22.55
N GLY A 228 -23.79 -2.85 -23.49
CA GLY A 228 -22.35 -2.56 -23.30
C GLY A 228 -21.94 -1.15 -22.86
N SER A 229 -22.78 -0.13 -22.99
CA SER A 229 -22.47 1.23 -22.49
C SER A 229 -22.63 1.39 -20.98
N GLN A 230 -23.56 0.64 -20.36
CA GLN A 230 -23.77 0.66 -18.92
C GLN A 230 -22.67 -0.13 -18.19
N LEU A 231 -22.21 -1.23 -18.79
CA LEU A 231 -21.05 -2.01 -18.30
C LEU A 231 -19.77 -1.18 -18.26
N ALA A 232 -19.45 -0.46 -19.33
CA ALA A 232 -18.26 0.39 -19.38
C ALA A 232 -18.28 1.50 -18.32
N THR A 233 -19.46 2.08 -18.05
CA THR A 233 -19.63 3.12 -17.02
C THR A 233 -19.45 2.56 -15.61
N ALA A 234 -20.00 1.36 -15.35
CA ALA A 234 -19.82 0.68 -14.06
C ALA A 234 -18.35 0.29 -13.83
N ASP A 235 -17.68 -0.26 -14.85
CA ASP A 235 -16.27 -0.65 -14.77
C ASP A 235 -15.34 0.55 -14.54
N GLU A 236 -15.58 1.68 -15.20
CA GLU A 236 -14.81 2.91 -14.96
C GLU A 236 -14.97 3.39 -13.51
N ARG A 237 -16.20 3.34 -12.96
CA ARG A 237 -16.46 3.72 -11.57
C ARG A 237 -15.81 2.76 -10.57
N LEU A 238 -15.86 1.46 -10.83
CA LEU A 238 -15.18 0.46 -9.99
C LEU A 238 -13.65 0.64 -10.02
N ARG A 239 -13.08 0.96 -11.20
CA ARG A 239 -11.65 1.32 -11.31
C ARG A 239 -11.31 2.58 -10.52
N GLY A 240 -12.12 3.63 -10.64
CA GLY A 240 -11.95 4.86 -9.86
C GLY A 240 -12.05 4.62 -8.35
N LEU A 241 -13.01 3.79 -7.91
CA LEU A 241 -13.17 3.44 -6.50
C LEU A 241 -11.99 2.62 -5.96
N SER A 242 -11.44 1.70 -6.76
CA SER A 242 -10.23 0.95 -6.39
C SER A 242 -8.99 1.86 -6.29
N ALA A 243 -8.82 2.81 -7.21
CA ALA A 243 -7.75 3.81 -7.13
C ALA A 243 -7.87 4.67 -5.86
N LEU A 244 -9.08 5.12 -5.53
CA LEU A 244 -9.33 5.89 -4.32
C LEU A 244 -9.10 5.09 -3.04
N ALA A 245 -9.47 3.79 -3.01
CA ALA A 245 -9.17 2.90 -1.88
C ALA A 245 -7.66 2.73 -1.68
N ARG A 246 -6.90 2.60 -2.77
CA ARG A 246 -5.42 2.58 -2.72
C ARG A 246 -4.85 3.89 -2.19
N ARG A 247 -5.35 5.04 -2.63
CA ARG A 247 -4.93 6.36 -2.12
C ARG A 247 -5.26 6.53 -0.64
N ALA A 248 -6.43 6.08 -0.21
CA ALA A 248 -6.84 6.07 1.20
C ALA A 248 -5.93 5.20 2.06
N ARG A 249 -5.54 4.02 1.56
CA ARG A 249 -4.59 3.12 2.22
C ARG A 249 -3.20 3.77 2.33
N SER A 250 -2.67 4.32 1.24
CA SER A 250 -1.40 5.08 1.27
C SER A 250 -1.46 6.21 2.30
N ALA A 251 -2.53 7.03 2.31
CA ALA A 251 -2.69 8.15 3.22
C ALA A 251 -2.76 7.71 4.70
N ALA A 252 -3.48 6.62 4.99
CA ALA A 252 -3.60 6.07 6.33
C ALA A 252 -2.27 5.52 6.86
N VAL A 253 -1.54 4.77 6.03
CA VAL A 253 -0.19 4.26 6.36
C VAL A 253 0.79 5.41 6.56
N ASN A 254 0.80 6.38 5.64
CA ASN A 254 1.63 7.57 5.72
C ASN A 254 1.34 8.44 6.95
N THR A 255 0.07 8.49 7.39
CA THR A 255 -0.30 9.15 8.65
C THR A 255 0.36 8.47 9.85
N LEU A 256 0.38 7.14 9.91
CA LEU A 256 1.08 6.42 10.99
C LEU A 256 2.59 6.60 10.93
N ILE A 257 3.20 6.51 9.74
CA ILE A 257 4.63 6.77 9.56
C ILE A 257 4.98 8.17 10.08
N ALA A 258 4.18 9.18 9.75
CA ALA A 258 4.36 10.54 10.25
C ALA A 258 4.14 10.63 11.77
N ASP A 259 3.08 10.03 12.31
CA ASP A 259 2.78 10.05 13.75
C ASP A 259 3.93 9.44 14.57
N TYR A 260 4.52 8.32 14.14
CA TYR A 260 5.67 7.70 14.81
C TYR A 260 6.92 8.57 14.74
N ARG A 261 7.20 9.20 13.59
CA ARG A 261 8.41 10.02 13.42
C ARG A 261 8.34 11.37 14.13
N PHE A 262 7.16 11.98 14.24
CA PHE A 262 7.00 13.34 14.77
C PHE A 262 6.48 13.40 16.21
N ARG A 263 5.88 12.34 16.77
CA ARG A 263 5.40 12.31 18.16
C ARG A 263 6.33 11.58 19.15
N ALA A 264 7.50 11.15 18.71
CA ALA A 264 8.51 10.49 19.54
C ALA A 264 9.50 11.47 20.23
N GLY A 265 9.20 12.77 20.22
CA GLY A 265 9.97 13.82 20.91
C GLY A 265 9.36 14.22 22.25
#